data_AF-A0A8J3KPJ2-F1
#
_entry.id   AF-A0A8J3KPJ2-F1
#
_cell.length_a   1.000
_cell.length_b   1.000
_cell.length_c   1.000
_cell.angle_alpha   90.00
_cell.angle_beta   90.00
_cell.angle_gamma   90.00
#
_symmetry.space_group_name_H-M   'P 1'
#
loop_
_entity.id
_entity.type
_entity.pdbx_description
1 polymer ?
#
loop_
_entity_poly.entity_id
_entity_poly.type
_entity_poly.pdbx_seq_one_letter_code
_entity_poly.pdbx_strand_id
1 'polypeptide(L)'
;MLDAEIPIKAVPAAAPPACNRTKAKHQITPRGGALGPRAALAALTSALSNIMLRYVISMRLNEAAASGLGYQPFAAIPGLDDVDAGELATRMAAGGLARDELGGLIIPGLSFKVPDFAELTYRETQRNSWHLDDHPAVHVEVDDEGGPRISHEHQLHMLKQGILLSRLVLVLAAGLPDRPPLCCITSANDTNGVFRFHQLRPGETWLQGDLDLYAQEMLIVVESRPTGQGGGTSQPA
;
A
#
# COMPACT_ATOMS: atom_id res chain seq x y z
N MET A 1 6.54 14.48 -46.67
CA MET A 1 6.88 14.58 -45.24
C MET A 1 5.56 14.61 -44.51
N LEU A 2 5.12 13.44 -44.05
CA LEU A 2 3.89 13.25 -43.28
C LEU A 2 4.33 12.88 -41.87
N ASP A 3 4.06 13.78 -40.93
CA ASP A 3 4.19 13.54 -39.50
C ASP A 3 3.16 12.48 -39.11
N ALA A 4 3.64 11.29 -38.78
CA ALA A 4 2.83 10.23 -38.22
C ALA A 4 2.85 10.37 -36.69
N GLU A 5 1.84 11.06 -36.15
CA GLU A 5 1.50 10.97 -34.73
C GLU A 5 1.12 9.53 -34.41
N ILE A 6 1.92 8.88 -33.57
CA ILE A 6 1.61 7.56 -33.01
C ILE A 6 0.58 7.79 -31.89
N PRO A 7 -0.65 7.27 -31.99
CA PRO A 7 -1.62 7.43 -30.93
C PRO A 7 -1.19 6.59 -29.72
N ILE A 8 -0.87 7.26 -28.61
CA ILE A 8 -0.75 6.63 -27.30
C ILE A 8 -2.14 6.09 -26.95
N LYS A 9 -2.32 4.79 -27.12
CA LYS A 9 -3.55 4.10 -26.79
C LYS A 9 -3.72 4.16 -25.27
N ALA A 10 -4.62 5.02 -24.79
CA ALA A 10 -4.99 5.09 -23.39
C ALA A 10 -5.41 3.70 -22.93
N VAL A 11 -4.66 3.13 -21.99
CA VAL A 11 -5.07 1.92 -21.28
C VAL A 11 -6.25 2.34 -20.41
N PRO A 12 -7.44 1.72 -20.55
CA PRO A 12 -8.59 2.09 -19.75
C PRO A 12 -8.24 1.90 -18.27
N ALA A 13 -8.54 2.92 -17.45
CA ALA A 13 -8.51 2.79 -16.00
C ALA A 13 -9.43 1.61 -15.64
N ALA A 14 -8.82 0.47 -15.31
CA ALA A 14 -9.57 -0.71 -14.93
C ALA A 14 -10.30 -0.38 -13.63
N ALA A 15 -11.63 -0.33 -13.70
CA ALA A 15 -12.46 -0.38 -12.51
C ALA A 15 -12.04 -1.60 -11.67
N PRO A 16 -11.90 -1.47 -10.34
CA PRO A 16 -11.48 -2.59 -9.51
C PRO A 16 -12.49 -3.73 -9.67
N PRO A 17 -12.08 -4.95 -10.05
CA PRO A 17 -12.99 -6.07 -10.13
C PRO A 17 -13.47 -6.45 -8.73
N ALA A 18 -14.78 -6.69 -8.60
CA ALA A 18 -15.37 -7.25 -7.39
C ALA A 18 -14.72 -8.61 -7.08
N CYS A 19 -13.98 -8.68 -5.97
CA CYS A 19 -13.40 -9.91 -5.47
C CYS A 19 -14.53 -10.80 -4.92
N ASN A 20 -14.85 -11.89 -5.64
CA ASN A 20 -15.86 -12.86 -5.20
C ASN A 20 -15.41 -13.57 -3.91
N ARG A 21 -16.19 -13.34 -2.85
CA ARG A 21 -15.92 -13.74 -1.46
C ARG A 21 -16.07 -15.25 -1.27
N THR A 22 -14.97 -15.96 -1.00
CA THR A 22 -14.99 -17.18 -0.16
C THR A 22 -14.15 -16.90 1.08
N LYS A 23 -14.80 -16.80 2.24
CA LYS A 23 -14.16 -16.48 3.53
C LYS A 23 -13.32 -17.67 4.01
N ALA A 24 -12.07 -17.77 3.57
CA ALA A 24 -11.08 -18.63 4.20
C ALA A 24 -10.28 -17.82 5.23
N LYS A 25 -10.69 -17.87 6.51
CA LYS A 25 -9.91 -17.33 7.63
C LYS A 25 -8.56 -18.06 7.68
N HIS A 26 -7.51 -17.45 7.16
CA HIS A 26 -6.15 -17.97 7.31
C HIS A 26 -5.65 -17.64 8.70
N GLN A 27 -5.61 -18.65 9.56
CA GLN A 27 -5.07 -18.56 10.91
C GLN A 27 -3.54 -18.59 10.80
N ILE A 28 -2.90 -17.42 10.85
CA ILE A 28 -1.43 -17.32 10.83
C ILE A 28 -0.91 -17.74 12.21
N THR A 29 -0.08 -18.78 12.26
CA THR A 29 0.60 -19.20 13.49
C THR A 29 1.96 -18.50 13.56
N PRO A 30 2.22 -17.59 14.51
CA PRO A 30 3.49 -16.87 14.55
C PRO A 30 4.64 -17.80 14.96
N ARG A 31 5.73 -17.80 14.16
CA ARG A 31 7.00 -18.45 14.50
C ARG A 31 7.99 -17.40 15.00
N GLY A 32 8.08 -17.24 16.32
CA GLY A 32 8.99 -16.31 16.99
C GLY A 32 8.27 -15.54 18.09
N GLY A 33 8.97 -15.18 19.17
CA GLY A 33 8.40 -14.43 20.29
C GLY A 33 7.77 -13.14 19.79
N ALA A 34 6.44 -13.10 19.73
CA ALA A 34 5.70 -11.98 19.16
C ALA A 34 5.98 -10.73 20.01
N LEU A 35 6.50 -9.68 19.37
CA LEU A 35 6.55 -8.36 19.98
C LEU A 35 5.13 -7.92 20.29
N GLY A 36 4.88 -7.40 21.50
CA GLY A 36 3.62 -6.73 21.80
C GLY A 36 3.42 -5.51 20.88
N PRO A 37 2.17 -5.06 20.64
CA PRO A 37 1.85 -4.00 19.66
C PRO A 37 2.69 -2.72 19.82
N ARG A 38 2.88 -2.24 21.06
CA ARG A 38 3.70 -1.05 21.34
C ARG A 38 5.17 -1.24 20.99
N ALA A 39 5.72 -2.43 21.26
CA ALA A 39 7.12 -2.74 20.95
C ALA A 39 7.34 -2.87 19.44
N ALA A 40 6.37 -3.45 18.72
CA ALA A 40 6.39 -3.52 17.26
C ALA A 40 6.37 -2.11 16.64
N LEU A 41 5.50 -1.22 17.13
CA LEU A 41 5.42 0.16 16.65
C LEU A 41 6.70 0.97 16.93
N ALA A 42 7.29 0.81 18.11
CA ALA A 42 8.56 1.45 18.45
C ALA A 42 9.71 0.95 17.56
N ALA A 43 9.80 -0.37 17.34
CA ALA A 43 10.79 -0.96 16.45
C ALA A 43 10.62 -0.46 15.01
N LEU A 44 9.37 -0.37 14.54
CA LEU A 44 9.07 0.13 13.20
C LEU A 44 9.46 1.60 13.03
N THR A 45 9.13 2.44 14.00
CA THR A 45 9.50 3.86 14.00
C THR A 45 11.02 4.03 13.96
N SER A 46 11.75 3.27 14.79
CA SER A 46 13.22 3.29 14.80
C SER A 46 13.83 2.83 13.46
N ALA A 47 13.29 1.75 12.88
CA ALA A 47 13.74 1.25 11.58
C ALA A 47 13.46 2.27 10.46
N LEU A 48 12.30 2.93 10.49
CA LEU A 48 11.91 3.93 9.50
C LEU A 48 12.87 5.12 9.48
N SER A 49 13.29 5.62 10.65
CA SER A 49 14.26 6.73 10.73
C SER A 49 15.57 6.39 10.00
N ASN A 50 16.04 5.16 10.09
CA ASN A 50 17.24 4.71 9.37
C ASN A 50 17.03 4.63 7.86
N ILE A 51 15.82 4.29 7.41
CA ILE A 51 15.48 4.16 5.99
C ILE A 51 15.32 5.53 5.33
N MET A 52 14.76 6.50 6.04
CA MET A 52 14.60 7.87 5.53
C MET A 52 15.92 8.56 5.19
N LEU A 53 17.05 8.07 5.70
CA LEU A 53 18.40 8.53 5.31
C LEU A 53 18.88 7.93 3.98
N ARG A 54 18.25 6.84 3.53
CA ARG A 54 18.66 6.03 2.37
C ARG A 54 17.61 6.00 1.26
N TYR A 55 16.48 6.65 1.47
CA TYR A 55 15.35 6.68 0.55
C TYR A 55 14.76 8.08 0.48
N VAL A 56 14.41 8.50 -0.73
CA VAL A 56 13.45 9.57 -0.95
C VAL A 56 12.07 8.95 -0.83
N ILE A 57 11.30 9.41 0.15
CA ILE A 57 9.91 8.99 0.37
C ILE A 57 9.01 10.17 0.04
N SER A 58 8.05 9.96 -0.85
CA SER A 58 6.96 10.91 -1.09
C SER A 58 5.64 10.30 -0.65
N MET A 59 4.77 11.14 -0.08
CA MET A 59 3.40 10.78 0.23
C MET A 59 2.48 11.79 -0.44
N ARG A 60 1.53 11.29 -1.22
CA ARG A 60 0.47 12.07 -1.86
C ARG A 60 -0.86 11.63 -1.28
N LEU A 61 -1.75 12.60 -1.09
CA LEU A 61 -3.11 12.41 -0.59
C LEU A 61 -4.05 13.14 -1.54
N ASN A 62 -5.26 12.62 -1.74
CA ASN A 62 -6.34 13.42 -2.32
C ASN A 62 -6.96 14.34 -1.25
N GLU A 63 -7.78 15.31 -1.67
CA GLU A 63 -8.38 16.32 -0.78
C GLU A 63 -9.22 15.67 0.32
N ALA A 64 -9.97 14.61 0.00
CA ALA A 64 -10.77 13.88 0.97
C ALA A 64 -9.91 13.26 2.10
N ALA A 65 -8.80 12.59 1.75
CA ALA A 65 -7.87 12.04 2.75
C ALA A 65 -7.14 13.15 3.53
N ALA A 66 -6.74 14.22 2.84
CA ALA A 66 -6.03 15.34 3.45
C ALA A 66 -6.91 16.11 4.46
N SER A 67 -8.21 16.23 4.20
CA SER A 67 -9.15 16.88 5.11
C SER A 67 -9.26 16.14 6.45
N GLY A 68 -9.18 14.81 6.44
CA GLY A 68 -9.28 13.98 7.64
C GLY A 68 -7.95 13.73 8.38
N LEU A 69 -6.84 13.63 7.66
CA LEU A 69 -5.51 13.35 8.26
C LEU A 69 -4.64 14.59 8.44
N GLY A 70 -4.96 15.68 7.74
CA GLY A 70 -4.12 16.86 7.57
C GLY A 70 -2.94 16.62 6.63
N TYR A 71 -2.32 17.72 6.20
CA TYR A 71 -1.05 17.68 5.47
C TYR A 71 0.11 17.55 6.44
N GLN A 72 0.55 16.31 6.68
CA GLN A 72 1.67 16.00 7.58
C GLN A 72 2.75 15.20 6.86
N PRO A 73 4.04 15.37 7.25
CA PRO A 73 5.10 14.49 6.78
C PRO A 73 4.79 13.03 7.10
N PHE A 74 5.18 12.11 6.21
CA PHE A 74 4.95 10.67 6.37
C PHE A 74 5.40 10.11 7.74
N ALA A 75 6.48 10.66 8.32
CA ALA A 75 6.98 10.28 9.63
C ALA A 75 6.14 10.80 10.81
N ALA A 76 5.41 11.91 10.64
CA ALA A 76 4.80 12.70 11.70
C ALA A 76 3.26 12.64 11.71
N ILE A 77 2.66 11.63 11.07
CA ILE A 77 1.20 11.44 11.07
C ILE A 77 0.72 11.19 12.51
N PRO A 78 -0.21 12.01 13.04
CA PRO A 78 -0.69 11.90 14.41
C PRO A 78 -1.64 10.71 14.60
N GLY A 79 -1.71 10.20 15.84
CA GLY A 79 -2.65 9.16 16.23
C GLY A 79 -2.37 7.78 15.62
N LEU A 80 -1.15 7.54 15.16
CA LEU A 80 -0.71 6.19 14.76
C LEU A 80 -0.48 5.28 15.97
N ASP A 81 -0.19 5.85 17.14
CA ASP A 81 -0.05 5.12 18.40
C ASP A 81 -1.38 4.53 18.91
N ASP A 82 -2.50 5.07 18.45
CA ASP A 82 -3.86 4.64 18.79
C ASP A 82 -4.39 3.54 17.85
N VAL A 83 -3.68 3.25 16.75
CA VAL A 83 -4.04 2.16 15.85
C VAL A 83 -3.59 0.85 16.46
N ASP A 84 -4.50 -0.12 16.52
CA ASP A 84 -4.15 -1.47 16.97
C ASP A 84 -3.10 -2.08 16.02
N ALA A 85 -1.86 -2.07 16.49
CA ALA A 85 -0.72 -2.65 15.80
C ALA A 85 -0.62 -4.17 15.99
N GLY A 86 -1.61 -4.86 16.55
CA GLY A 86 -1.63 -6.32 16.70
C GLY A 86 -1.55 -7.04 15.36
N GLU A 87 -2.30 -6.56 14.37
CA GLU A 87 -2.26 -7.08 13.00
C GLU A 87 -0.91 -6.73 12.33
N LEU A 88 -0.37 -5.53 12.58
CA LEU A 88 0.95 -5.12 12.14
C LEU A 88 2.07 -6.00 12.73
N ALA A 89 1.99 -6.32 14.03
CA ALA A 89 2.93 -7.17 14.75
C ALA A 89 2.88 -8.63 14.25
N THR A 90 1.67 -9.13 13.99
CA THR A 90 1.46 -10.45 13.37
C THR A 90 2.10 -10.50 11.98
N ARG A 91 1.93 -9.44 11.18
CA ARG A 91 2.53 -9.33 9.84
C ARG A 91 4.04 -9.17 9.88
N MET A 92 4.59 -8.39 10.82
CA MET A 92 6.03 -8.31 11.08
C MET A 92 6.63 -9.67 11.44
N ALA A 93 5.89 -10.51 12.16
CA ALA A 93 6.31 -11.85 12.55
C ALA A 93 6.16 -12.90 11.43
N ALA A 94 5.34 -12.64 10.41
CA ALA A 94 4.98 -13.63 9.38
C ALA A 94 6.05 -13.84 8.30
N GLY A 95 6.95 -12.87 8.07
CA GLY A 95 8.06 -13.05 7.13
C GLY A 95 8.48 -11.75 6.42
N GLY A 96 9.70 -11.77 5.89
CA GLY A 96 10.26 -10.65 5.13
C GLY A 96 9.66 -10.50 3.73
N LEU A 97 10.11 -9.49 2.98
CA LEU A 97 9.79 -9.34 1.57
C LEU A 97 10.68 -10.28 0.73
N ALA A 98 10.15 -10.85 -0.36
CA ALA A 98 10.88 -11.73 -1.27
C ALA A 98 10.44 -11.51 -2.72
N ARG A 99 11.22 -12.04 -3.67
CA ARG A 99 10.80 -12.17 -5.08
C ARG A 99 10.24 -13.57 -5.32
N ASP A 100 9.16 -13.64 -6.08
CA ASP A 100 8.62 -14.91 -6.58
C ASP A 100 9.36 -15.39 -7.85
N GLU A 101 8.92 -16.53 -8.39
CA GLU A 101 9.51 -17.18 -9.57
C GLU A 101 9.48 -16.30 -10.83
N LEU A 102 8.57 -15.33 -10.91
CA LEU A 102 8.45 -14.38 -12.02
C LEU A 102 9.09 -13.02 -11.69
N GLY A 103 9.81 -12.93 -10.56
CA GLY A 103 10.49 -11.73 -10.11
C GLY A 103 9.59 -10.69 -9.43
N GLY A 104 8.31 -11.00 -9.20
CA GLY A 104 7.38 -10.10 -8.51
C GLY A 104 7.60 -10.08 -6.99
N LEU A 105 7.43 -8.91 -6.37
CA LEU A 105 7.53 -8.75 -4.92
C LEU A 105 6.34 -9.39 -4.21
N ILE A 106 6.63 -10.19 -3.19
CA ILE A 106 5.64 -10.85 -2.35
C ILE A 106 6.08 -10.85 -0.88
N ILE A 107 5.12 -10.97 0.03
CA ILE A 107 5.39 -11.34 1.42
C ILE A 107 4.95 -12.81 1.58
N PRO A 108 5.89 -13.76 1.71
CA PRO A 108 5.58 -15.17 1.82
C PRO A 108 4.57 -15.45 2.94
N GLY A 109 3.54 -16.24 2.64
CA GLY A 109 2.47 -16.57 3.58
C GLY A 109 1.38 -15.50 3.76
N LEU A 110 1.58 -14.27 3.27
CA LEU A 110 0.59 -13.19 3.32
C LEU A 110 0.06 -12.77 1.95
N SER A 111 0.84 -12.98 0.90
CA SER A 111 0.40 -12.65 -0.46
C SER A 111 -0.61 -13.68 -0.98
N PHE A 112 -1.68 -13.20 -1.63
CA PHE A 112 -2.67 -14.04 -2.27
C PHE A 112 -2.08 -14.80 -3.47
N LYS A 113 -2.60 -15.99 -3.73
CA LYS A 113 -2.38 -16.70 -4.99
C LYS A 113 -3.38 -16.18 -6.01
N VAL A 114 -2.86 -15.61 -7.09
CA VAL A 114 -3.65 -15.04 -8.19
C VAL A 114 -3.19 -15.67 -9.51
N PRO A 115 -3.98 -15.61 -10.58
CA PRO A 115 -3.52 -16.02 -11.91
C PRO A 115 -2.23 -15.31 -12.31
N ASP A 116 -1.41 -15.96 -13.14
CA ASP A 116 -0.22 -15.32 -13.67
C ASP A 116 -0.59 -14.31 -14.75
N PHE A 117 -0.63 -13.05 -14.35
CA PHE A 117 -0.71 -11.92 -15.26
C PHE A 117 0.67 -11.55 -15.76
N ALA A 118 0.78 -11.24 -17.06
CA ALA A 118 2.04 -10.82 -17.67
C ALA A 118 2.50 -9.44 -17.16
N GLU A 119 1.56 -8.58 -16.79
CA GLU A 119 1.84 -7.26 -16.22
C GLU A 119 2.13 -7.42 -14.73
N LEU A 120 3.38 -7.18 -14.34
CA LEU A 120 3.87 -7.46 -12.99
C LEU A 120 3.29 -6.52 -11.94
N THR A 121 3.02 -5.26 -12.27
CA THR A 121 2.42 -4.30 -11.33
C THR A 121 0.98 -4.70 -10.99
N TYR A 122 0.18 -5.07 -11.98
CA TYR A 122 -1.16 -5.63 -11.78
C TYR A 122 -1.09 -6.90 -10.93
N ARG A 123 -0.16 -7.79 -11.25
CA ARG A 123 0.01 -9.03 -10.48
C ARG A 123 0.37 -8.75 -9.02
N GLU A 124 1.37 -7.91 -8.77
CA GLU A 124 1.80 -7.53 -7.42
C GLU A 124 0.68 -6.85 -6.64
N THR A 125 -0.05 -5.91 -7.24
CA THR A 125 -1.17 -5.25 -6.56
C THR A 125 -2.28 -6.21 -6.17
N GLN A 126 -2.54 -7.27 -6.95
CA GLN A 126 -3.51 -8.31 -6.59
C GLN A 126 -2.96 -9.25 -5.50
N ARG A 127 -1.70 -9.66 -5.61
CA ARG A 127 -1.05 -10.54 -4.63
C ARG A 127 -0.86 -9.87 -3.29
N ASN A 128 -0.56 -8.58 -3.29
CA ASN A 128 -0.24 -7.77 -2.11
C ASN A 128 -1.37 -6.82 -1.74
N SER A 129 -2.62 -7.24 -1.99
CA SER A 129 -3.82 -6.52 -1.58
C SER A 129 -4.27 -7.01 -0.22
N TRP A 130 -4.65 -6.12 0.69
CA TRP A 130 -5.26 -6.48 1.98
C TRP A 130 -6.47 -5.60 2.25
N HIS A 131 -7.57 -6.26 2.62
CA HIS A 131 -8.76 -5.59 3.10
C HIS A 131 -8.51 -5.08 4.52
N LEU A 132 -8.66 -3.78 4.71
CA LEU A 132 -8.50 -3.10 5.98
C LEU A 132 -9.80 -3.15 6.79
N ASP A 133 -10.94 -3.31 6.09
CA ASP A 133 -12.26 -3.51 6.68
C ASP A 133 -12.45 -4.89 7.34
N ASP A 134 -11.54 -5.84 7.11
CA ASP A 134 -11.50 -7.11 7.84
C ASP A 134 -10.85 -6.98 9.23
N HIS A 135 -10.29 -5.80 9.57
CA HIS A 135 -9.65 -5.57 10.86
C HIS A 135 -10.70 -5.48 12.00
N PRO A 136 -10.48 -6.14 13.16
CA PRO A 136 -11.47 -6.17 14.25
C PRO A 136 -11.91 -4.81 14.79
N ALA A 137 -11.05 -3.79 14.68
CA ALA A 137 -11.33 -2.42 15.10
C ALA A 137 -12.12 -1.58 14.06
N VAL A 138 -12.40 -2.12 12.87
CA VAL A 138 -13.22 -1.45 11.85
C VAL A 138 -14.64 -1.96 11.95
N HIS A 139 -15.58 -1.06 12.25
CA HIS A 139 -16.99 -1.41 12.26
C HIS A 139 -17.59 -1.22 10.87
N VAL A 140 -18.19 -2.29 10.35
CA VAL A 140 -18.96 -2.29 9.10
C VAL A 140 -20.41 -2.55 9.46
N GLU A 141 -21.24 -1.52 9.27
CA GLU A 141 -22.68 -1.59 9.44
C GLU A 141 -23.34 -2.08 8.15
N VAL A 142 -24.63 -2.41 8.25
CA VAL A 142 -25.48 -2.67 7.08
C VAL A 142 -26.50 -1.54 7.02
N ASP A 143 -26.57 -0.85 5.89
CA ASP A 143 -27.53 0.24 5.69
C ASP A 143 -28.96 -0.26 5.41
N ASP A 144 -29.89 0.69 5.24
CA ASP A 144 -31.31 0.40 4.99
C ASP A 144 -31.56 -0.34 3.65
N GLU A 145 -30.60 -0.28 2.72
CA GLU A 145 -30.64 -0.97 1.42
C GLU A 145 -29.95 -2.35 1.47
N GLY A 146 -29.39 -2.72 2.63
CA GLY A 146 -28.66 -3.97 2.82
C GLY A 146 -27.18 -3.93 2.40
N GLY A 147 -26.66 -2.74 2.07
CA GLY A 147 -25.27 -2.50 1.67
C GLY A 147 -24.33 -2.32 2.86
N PRO A 148 -23.02 -2.63 2.70
CA PRO A 148 -22.04 -2.35 3.75
C PRO A 148 -21.82 -0.84 3.89
N ARG A 149 -21.78 -0.36 5.14
CA ARG A 149 -21.52 1.04 5.45
C ARG A 149 -20.45 1.20 6.53
N ILE A 150 -19.44 2.01 6.23
CA ILE A 150 -18.28 2.29 7.09
C ILE A 150 -18.29 3.78 7.42
N SER A 151 -18.28 4.09 8.71
CA SER A 151 -18.26 5.48 9.18
C SER A 151 -16.98 6.21 8.75
N HIS A 152 -17.06 7.54 8.61
CA HIS A 152 -15.89 8.35 8.27
C HIS A 152 -14.72 8.14 9.24
N GLU A 153 -14.99 8.02 10.54
CA GLU A 153 -13.97 7.72 11.56
C GLU A 153 -13.25 6.40 11.27
N HIS A 154 -13.98 5.35 10.94
CA HIS A 154 -13.41 4.05 10.60
C HIS A 154 -12.65 4.08 9.26
N GLN A 155 -13.09 4.89 8.30
CA GLN A 155 -12.33 5.12 7.08
C GLN A 155 -10.98 5.79 7.38
N LEU A 156 -10.94 6.81 8.25
CA LEU A 156 -9.67 7.42 8.70
C LEU A 156 -8.79 6.44 9.48
N HIS A 157 -9.40 5.56 10.29
CA HIS A 157 -8.67 4.48 10.96
C HIS A 157 -7.99 3.55 9.94
N MET A 158 -8.69 3.14 8.88
CA MET A 158 -8.11 2.33 7.81
C MET A 158 -6.97 3.07 7.09
N LEU A 159 -7.10 4.37 6.82
CA LEU A 159 -5.99 5.14 6.23
C LEU A 159 -4.74 5.12 7.12
N LYS A 160 -4.91 5.27 8.44
CA LYS A 160 -3.79 5.18 9.40
C LYS A 160 -3.17 3.77 9.44
N GLN A 161 -3.99 2.72 9.35
CA GLN A 161 -3.49 1.35 9.18
C GLN A 161 -2.67 1.21 7.90
N GLY A 162 -3.14 1.75 6.77
CA GLY A 162 -2.41 1.75 5.51
C GLY A 162 -1.06 2.47 5.57
N ILE A 163 -0.96 3.56 6.35
CA ILE A 163 0.30 4.25 6.61
C ILE A 163 1.27 3.36 7.41
N LEU A 164 0.79 2.67 8.46
CA LEU A 164 1.61 1.73 9.22
C LEU A 164 2.10 0.56 8.37
N LEU A 165 1.24 0.02 7.50
CA LEU A 165 1.58 -1.04 6.57
C LEU A 165 2.59 -0.56 5.52
N SER A 166 2.44 0.66 5.01
CA SER A 166 3.44 1.28 4.13
C SER A 166 4.80 1.30 4.83
N ARG A 167 4.87 1.83 6.06
CA ARG A 167 6.13 1.87 6.85
C ARG A 167 6.74 0.48 6.99
N LEU A 168 5.93 -0.55 7.29
CA LEU A 168 6.40 -1.93 7.38
C LEU A 168 6.99 -2.41 6.05
N VAL A 169 6.26 -2.28 4.95
CA VAL A 169 6.72 -2.77 3.64
C VAL A 169 8.01 -2.06 3.22
N LEU A 170 8.14 -0.75 3.47
CA LEU A 170 9.38 0.00 3.24
C LEU A 170 10.54 -0.57 4.07
N VAL A 171 10.30 -0.92 5.34
CA VAL A 171 11.30 -1.57 6.21
C VAL A 171 11.74 -2.92 5.68
N LEU A 172 10.80 -3.75 5.23
CA LEU A 172 11.12 -5.05 4.65
C LEU A 172 11.90 -4.90 3.33
N ALA A 173 11.53 -3.95 2.48
CA ALA A 173 12.21 -3.70 1.22
C ALA A 173 13.63 -3.14 1.39
N ALA A 174 13.86 -2.33 2.42
CA ALA A 174 15.20 -1.85 2.76
C ALA A 174 16.15 -2.97 3.21
N GLY A 175 15.61 -4.11 3.67
CA GLY A 175 16.36 -5.31 3.98
C GLY A 175 16.75 -6.15 2.76
N LEU A 176 16.18 -5.89 1.58
CA LEU A 176 16.54 -6.59 0.35
C LEU A 176 17.86 -6.06 -0.23
N PRO A 177 18.68 -6.92 -0.87
CA PRO A 177 19.96 -6.49 -1.46
C PRO A 177 19.82 -5.42 -2.54
N ASP A 178 18.79 -5.53 -3.37
CA ASP A 178 18.51 -4.65 -4.49
C ASP A 178 17.69 -3.40 -4.12
N ARG A 179 17.12 -3.37 -2.91
CA ARG A 179 16.40 -2.21 -2.35
C ARG A 179 15.37 -1.65 -3.35
N PRO A 180 14.36 -2.43 -3.76
CA PRO A 180 13.48 -2.05 -4.84
C PRO A 180 12.72 -0.75 -4.50
N PRO A 181 12.51 0.16 -5.48
CA PRO A 181 11.60 1.27 -5.29
C PRO A 181 10.16 0.75 -5.23
N LEU A 182 9.33 1.35 -4.40
CA LEU A 182 7.98 0.84 -4.09
C LEU A 182 6.93 1.92 -4.22
N CYS A 183 5.71 1.47 -4.50
CA CYS A 183 4.49 2.24 -4.39
C CYS A 183 3.53 1.48 -3.47
N CYS A 184 3.12 2.11 -2.38
CA CYS A 184 2.06 1.64 -1.50
C CYS A 184 0.84 2.53 -1.71
N ILE A 185 -0.33 1.92 -1.86
CA ILE A 185 -1.60 2.60 -2.11
C ILE A 185 -2.57 2.17 -1.03
N THR A 186 -3.18 3.15 -0.37
CA THR A 186 -4.29 2.92 0.56
C THR A 186 -5.50 3.67 0.05
N SER A 187 -6.59 2.96 -0.22
CA SER A 187 -7.90 3.58 -0.45
C SER A 187 -8.90 3.16 0.62
N ALA A 188 -9.80 4.07 0.97
CA ALA A 188 -10.91 3.82 1.86
C ALA A 188 -12.14 4.59 1.37
N ASN A 189 -13.30 3.96 1.39
CA ASN A 189 -14.58 4.60 1.11
C ASN A 189 -15.63 4.11 2.12
N ASP A 190 -16.88 4.48 1.89
CA ASP A 190 -17.99 4.10 2.76
C ASP A 190 -18.36 2.62 2.73
N THR A 191 -17.75 1.79 1.88
CA THR A 191 -18.08 0.36 1.77
C THR A 191 -16.93 -0.58 2.07
N ASN A 192 -15.68 -0.15 1.85
CA ASN A 192 -14.47 -0.95 2.12
C ASN A 192 -13.21 -0.09 2.25
N GLY A 193 -12.10 -0.72 2.64
CA GLY A 193 -10.78 -0.12 2.54
C GLY A 193 -9.72 -1.13 2.15
N VAL A 194 -8.77 -0.74 1.31
CA VAL A 194 -7.77 -1.65 0.78
C VAL A 194 -6.39 -1.01 0.81
N PHE A 195 -5.42 -1.77 1.33
CA PHE A 195 -3.99 -1.50 1.17
C PHE A 195 -3.43 -2.38 0.05
N ARG A 196 -2.58 -1.82 -0.81
CA ARG A 196 -1.85 -2.54 -1.86
C ARG A 196 -0.42 -2.04 -1.95
N PHE A 197 0.50 -2.88 -2.41
CA PHE A 197 1.81 -2.39 -2.85
C PHE A 197 2.36 -3.13 -4.06
N HIS A 198 3.23 -2.46 -4.79
CA HIS A 198 3.96 -3.01 -5.93
C HIS A 198 5.34 -2.35 -6.06
N GLN A 199 6.21 -2.95 -6.87
CA GLN A 199 7.47 -2.33 -7.26
C GLN A 199 7.20 -1.21 -8.26
N LEU A 200 7.85 -0.06 -8.08
CA LEU A 200 7.88 0.98 -9.11
C LEU A 200 8.80 0.55 -10.24
N ARG A 201 8.27 0.54 -11.47
CA ARG A 201 9.02 0.20 -12.68
C ARG A 201 9.06 1.40 -13.63
N PRO A 202 10.17 1.63 -14.35
CA PRO A 202 10.25 2.69 -15.35
C PRO A 202 9.16 2.55 -16.41
N GLY A 203 8.46 3.65 -16.72
CA GLY A 203 7.42 3.69 -17.75
C GLY A 203 6.05 3.13 -17.34
N GLU A 204 5.92 2.60 -16.11
CA GLU A 204 4.64 2.13 -15.59
C GLU A 204 3.99 3.19 -14.71
N THR A 205 2.72 3.48 -14.99
CA THR A 205 1.89 4.40 -14.22
C THR A 205 0.58 3.69 -13.89
N TRP A 206 0.36 3.40 -12.60
CA TRP A 206 -0.84 2.69 -12.14
C TRP A 206 -2.00 3.64 -11.79
N LEU A 207 -1.69 4.78 -11.18
CA LEU A 207 -2.66 5.79 -10.79
C LEU A 207 -2.59 7.01 -11.69
N GLN A 208 -3.71 7.71 -11.83
CA GLN A 208 -3.68 9.03 -12.44
C GLN A 208 -2.79 9.99 -11.63
N GLY A 209 -2.21 10.98 -12.31
CA GLY A 209 -1.35 11.97 -11.66
C GLY A 209 -2.11 12.79 -10.62
N ASP A 210 -3.35 13.16 -10.97
CA ASP A 210 -4.31 13.80 -10.09
C ASP A 210 -5.10 12.74 -9.30
N LEU A 211 -4.96 12.75 -7.98
CA LEU A 211 -5.64 11.80 -7.09
C LEU A 211 -7.08 12.21 -6.77
N ASP A 212 -7.48 13.46 -7.04
CA ASP A 212 -8.83 13.94 -6.77
C ASP A 212 -9.85 13.41 -7.79
N LEU A 213 -9.37 12.82 -8.90
CA LEU A 213 -10.19 12.08 -9.86
C LEU A 213 -10.80 10.80 -9.25
N TYR A 214 -10.29 10.33 -8.10
CA TYR A 214 -10.85 9.23 -7.32
C TYR A 214 -11.86 9.75 -6.30
N ALA A 215 -12.87 10.51 -6.75
CA ALA A 215 -13.77 11.30 -5.91
C ALA A 215 -14.60 10.50 -4.89
N GLN A 216 -14.72 9.18 -5.06
CA GLN A 216 -15.47 8.29 -4.15
C GLN A 216 -14.60 7.67 -3.07
N GLU A 217 -13.28 7.90 -3.08
CA GLU A 217 -12.34 7.28 -2.17
C GLU A 217 -11.51 8.35 -1.45
N MET A 218 -11.15 8.09 -0.20
CA MET A 218 -9.97 8.71 0.39
C MET A 218 -8.75 7.90 -0.05
N LEU A 219 -7.77 8.56 -0.65
CA LEU A 219 -6.63 7.89 -1.29
C LEU A 219 -5.30 8.43 -0.77
N ILE A 220 -4.40 7.51 -0.42
CA ILE A 220 -3.01 7.80 -0.04
C ILE A 220 -2.08 6.98 -0.91
N VAL A 221 -1.07 7.63 -1.45
CA VAL A 221 0.00 7.01 -2.23
C VAL A 221 1.33 7.33 -1.57
N VAL A 222 2.04 6.29 -1.13
CA VAL A 222 3.40 6.40 -0.57
C VAL A 222 4.36 5.76 -1.55
N GLU A 223 5.26 6.56 -2.11
CA GLU A 223 6.32 6.07 -2.99
C GLU A 223 7.67 6.17 -2.28
N SER A 224 8.53 5.18 -2.49
CA SER A 224 9.91 5.19 -1.98
C SER A 224 10.90 4.86 -3.08
N ARG A 225 11.98 5.64 -3.17
CA ARG A 225 13.09 5.42 -4.10
C ARG A 225 14.43 5.49 -3.34
N PRO A 226 15.34 4.52 -3.50
CA PRO A 226 16.65 4.58 -2.85
C PRO A 226 17.43 5.84 -3.24
N THR A 227 18.02 6.53 -2.26
CA THR A 227 18.97 7.62 -2.51
C THR A 227 20.26 7.04 -3.09
N GLY A 228 20.73 7.57 -4.21
CA GLY A 228 21.99 7.13 -4.84
C GLY A 228 21.83 6.18 -6.04
N GLN A 229 20.60 5.80 -6.41
CA GLN A 229 20.32 5.47 -7.81
C GLN A 229 20.14 6.79 -8.56
N GLY A 230 21.28 7.43 -8.86
CA GLY A 230 21.32 8.61 -9.71
C GLY A 230 20.69 8.31 -11.06
N GLY A 231 19.78 9.17 -11.48
CA GLY A 231 19.31 9.20 -12.86
C GLY A 231 20.52 9.29 -13.79
N GLY A 232 20.61 8.35 -14.73
CA GLY A 232 21.35 8.60 -15.95
C GLY A 232 20.73 9.84 -16.58
N THR A 233 21.48 10.94 -16.55
CA THR A 233 21.14 12.16 -17.27
C THR A 233 21.15 11.85 -18.76
N SER A 234 19.97 11.62 -19.36
CA SER A 234 19.79 11.86 -20.78
C SER A 234 19.56 13.35 -20.97
N GLN A 235 20.65 14.09 -21.09
CA GLN A 235 20.63 15.46 -21.60
C GLN A 235 20.35 15.36 -23.11
N PRO A 236 19.34 16.05 -23.66
CA PRO A 236 19.11 16.05 -25.10
C PRO A 236 20.25 16.81 -25.80
N ALA A 237 20.74 16.22 -26.88
CA ALA A 237 21.66 16.84 -27.84
C ALA A 237 20.95 17.90 -28.69
#